data_AF-A0A2E9WFB3-F1
#
_entry.id   AF-A0A2E9WFB3-F1
#
_cell.length_a   1.000
_cell.length_b   1.000
_cell.length_c   1.000
_cell.angle_alpha   90.00
_cell.angle_beta   90.00
_cell.angle_gamma   90.00
#
_symmetry.space_group_name_H-M   'P 1'
#
loop_
_entity.id
_entity.type
_entity.pdbx_description
1 polymer ?
#
loop_
_entity_poly.entity_id
_entity_poly.type
_entity_poly.pdbx_seq_one_letter_code
_entity_poly.pdbx_strand_id
1 'polypeptide(L)'
;MRLTSITTRLGLLALLFVLLGVLADDAIWANPSDATLDTPMLSDAMFGAWSLPLALLGVLLAVAMIGAAYLVRDERLENLLWQEADEDVRKRMEAMTTSALDGDELARFARHLADRGLSVAELFVGFDRDGSGALDVMEFEAALRQAGIDDLTFRDVNALMRALDVNGTGQIDLPELHNLLLQHEATMDGGEEE
;
A
#
# COMPACT_ATOMS: atom_id res chain seq x y z
N MET A 1 -9.82 27.28 4.56
CA MET A 1 -9.88 26.80 5.97
C MET A 1 -9.34 27.81 6.99
N ARG A 2 -8.25 28.57 6.74
CA ARG A 2 -7.73 29.55 7.72
C ARG A 2 -8.63 30.78 7.92
N LEU A 3 -9.25 31.29 6.85
CA LEU A 3 -10.10 32.47 6.90
C LEU A 3 -11.34 32.30 7.78
N THR A 4 -12.01 31.14 7.70
CA THR A 4 -13.18 30.80 8.53
C THR A 4 -12.81 30.66 10.01
N SER A 5 -11.63 30.11 10.32
CA SER A 5 -11.15 30.03 11.70
C SER A 5 -10.84 31.40 12.32
N ILE A 6 -10.35 32.34 11.51
CA ILE A 6 -10.00 33.70 11.96
C ILE A 6 -11.27 34.52 12.20
N THR A 7 -12.27 34.41 11.32
CA THR A 7 -13.55 35.13 11.49
C THR A 7 -14.30 34.65 12.73
N THR A 8 -14.33 33.35 13.02
CA THR A 8 -14.95 32.84 14.26
C THR A 8 -14.22 33.33 15.52
N ARG A 9 -12.88 33.33 15.52
CA ARG A 9 -12.09 33.82 16.67
C ARG A 9 -12.29 35.32 16.92
N LEU A 10 -12.31 36.12 15.85
CA LEU A 10 -12.62 37.55 15.95
C LEU A 10 -14.05 37.79 16.44
N GLY A 11 -15.02 37.00 15.96
CA GLY A 11 -16.40 37.06 16.43
C GLY A 11 -16.52 36.75 17.93
N LEU A 12 -15.80 35.75 18.43
CA LEU A 12 -15.78 35.42 19.85
C LEU A 12 -15.13 36.53 20.70
N LEU A 13 -14.05 37.17 20.21
CA LEU A 13 -13.43 38.30 20.88
C LEU A 13 -14.35 39.53 20.91
N ALA A 14 -15.07 39.80 19.82
CA ALA A 14 -16.05 40.88 19.75
C ALA A 14 -17.21 40.62 20.72
N LEU A 15 -17.75 39.39 20.76
CA LEU A 15 -18.77 38.99 21.72
C LEU A 15 -18.28 39.18 23.17
N LEU A 16 -17.06 38.71 23.48
CA LEU A 16 -16.46 38.87 24.80
C LEU A 16 -16.33 40.34 25.18
N PHE A 17 -15.92 41.21 24.25
CA PHE A 17 -15.80 42.63 24.49
C PHE A 17 -17.15 43.29 24.80
N VAL A 18 -18.21 42.93 24.06
CA VAL A 18 -19.57 43.41 24.34
C VAL A 18 -20.02 42.95 25.73
N LEU A 19 -19.78 41.68 26.08
CA LEU A 19 -20.17 41.10 27.36
C LEU A 19 -19.43 41.76 28.53
N LEU A 20 -18.14 42.04 28.36
CA LEU A 20 -17.33 42.83 29.31
C LEU A 20 -17.84 44.25 29.45
N GLY A 21 -18.23 44.89 28.34
CA GLY A 21 -18.80 46.25 28.35
C GLY A 21 -20.11 46.31 29.14
N VAL A 22 -20.99 45.33 28.93
CA VAL A 22 -22.24 45.20 29.71
C VAL A 22 -21.90 44.96 31.18
N LEU A 23 -21.01 44.01 31.49
CA LEU A 23 -20.65 43.67 32.88
C LEU A 23 -19.98 44.83 33.64
N ALA A 24 -19.23 45.66 32.94
CA ALA A 24 -18.55 46.83 33.51
C ALA A 24 -19.47 48.05 33.69
N ASP A 25 -20.72 47.99 33.21
CA ASP A 25 -21.67 49.08 33.35
C ASP A 25 -22.17 49.20 34.80
N ASP A 26 -21.97 50.38 35.39
CA ASP A 26 -22.28 50.65 36.79
C ASP A 26 -23.79 50.47 37.09
N ALA A 27 -24.67 50.67 36.11
CA ALA A 27 -26.12 50.60 36.29
C ALA A 27 -26.60 49.17 36.61
N ILE A 28 -25.87 48.13 36.18
CA ILE A 28 -26.18 46.74 36.50
C ILE A 28 -25.99 46.46 38.00
N TRP A 29 -25.05 47.17 38.62
CA TRP A 29 -24.69 46.98 40.03
C TRP A 29 -25.35 48.02 40.95
N ALA A 30 -25.96 49.07 40.39
CA ALA A 30 -26.49 50.21 41.13
C ALA A 30 -27.72 49.87 42.01
N ASN A 31 -28.43 48.78 41.75
CA ASN A 31 -29.58 48.34 42.54
C ASN A 31 -29.25 47.06 43.31
N PRO A 32 -28.80 47.15 44.58
CA PRO A 32 -28.75 45.98 45.43
C PRO A 32 -30.18 45.47 45.66
N SER A 33 -30.42 44.18 45.42
CA SER A 33 -31.69 43.56 45.77
C SER A 33 -31.80 43.46 47.30
N ASP A 34 -32.87 44.00 47.89
CA ASP A 34 -33.20 43.79 49.31
C ASP A 34 -33.60 42.34 49.65
N ALA A 35 -33.54 41.43 48.67
CA ALA A 35 -33.85 40.03 48.82
C ALA A 35 -32.75 39.31 49.62
N THR A 36 -33.10 38.75 50.77
CA THR A 36 -32.22 37.84 51.52
C THR A 36 -31.98 36.58 50.69
N LEU A 37 -30.71 36.23 50.50
CA LEU A 37 -30.33 35.09 49.67
C LEU A 37 -30.57 33.78 50.44
N ASP A 38 -31.80 33.30 50.41
CA ASP A 38 -32.16 32.04 51.06
C ASP A 38 -31.71 30.85 50.18
N THR A 39 -31.19 29.79 50.82
CA THR A 39 -30.77 28.55 50.14
C THR A 39 -31.78 28.01 49.10
N PRO A 40 -33.10 27.99 49.36
CA PRO A 40 -34.08 27.55 48.36
C PRO A 40 -34.17 28.50 47.15
N MET A 41 -34.02 29.82 47.33
CA MET A 41 -34.10 30.79 46.23
C MET A 41 -32.87 30.69 45.31
N LEU A 42 -31.69 30.45 45.89
CA LEU A 42 -30.48 30.17 45.12
C LEU A 42 -30.62 28.89 44.29
N SER A 43 -31.21 27.84 44.87
CA SER A 43 -31.44 26.57 44.17
C SER A 43 -32.39 26.73 42.98
N ASP A 44 -33.47 27.50 43.11
CA ASP A 44 -34.41 27.76 42.03
C ASP A 44 -33.79 28.62 40.90
N ALA A 45 -32.94 29.59 41.26
CA ALA A 45 -32.19 30.37 40.28
C ALA A 45 -31.15 29.54 39.49
N MET A 46 -30.45 28.61 40.16
CA MET A 46 -29.43 27.75 39.54
C MET A 46 -30.04 26.61 38.72
N PHE A 47 -31.12 25.98 39.21
CA PHE A 47 -31.66 24.75 38.63
C PHE A 47 -33.08 24.89 38.05
N GLY A 48 -33.80 25.98 38.31
CA GLY A 48 -35.12 26.23 37.73
C GLY A 48 -35.00 26.71 36.29
N ALA A 49 -34.53 27.94 36.09
CA ALA A 49 -34.50 28.60 34.78
C ALA A 49 -33.55 27.93 33.76
N TRP A 50 -32.48 27.28 34.24
CA TRP A 50 -31.42 26.73 33.37
C TRP A 50 -31.48 25.20 33.20
N SER A 51 -32.34 24.48 33.91
CA SER A 51 -32.40 23.00 33.80
C SER A 51 -32.76 22.52 32.41
N LEU A 52 -33.81 23.07 31.81
CA LEU A 52 -34.27 22.68 30.48
C LEU A 52 -33.24 22.99 29.38
N PRO A 53 -32.68 24.21 29.28
CA PRO A 53 -31.60 24.50 28.34
C PRO A 53 -30.37 23.58 28.53
N LEU A 54 -29.97 23.32 29.77
CA LEU A 54 -28.80 22.50 30.07
C LEU A 54 -29.03 21.02 29.72
N ALA A 55 -30.23 20.50 30.00
CA ALA A 55 -30.62 19.14 29.62
C ALA A 55 -30.66 18.98 28.09
N LEU A 56 -31.25 19.96 27.39
CA LEU A 56 -31.28 19.99 25.93
C LEU A 56 -29.87 20.03 25.33
N LEU A 57 -28.98 20.86 25.90
CA LEU A 57 -27.58 20.93 25.51
C LEU A 57 -26.88 19.59 25.71
N GLY A 58 -27.11 18.91 26.83
CA GLY A 58 -26.56 17.59 27.11
C GLY A 58 -27.00 16.54 26.09
N VAL A 59 -28.28 16.52 25.72
CA VAL A 59 -28.81 15.61 24.69
C VAL A 59 -28.20 15.92 23.33
N LEU A 60 -28.13 17.20 22.94
CA LEU A 60 -27.50 17.61 21.69
C LEU A 60 -26.03 17.20 21.61
N LEU A 61 -25.30 17.36 22.72
CA LEU A 61 -23.89 16.97 22.79
C LEU A 61 -23.72 15.45 22.70
N ALA A 62 -24.60 14.67 23.33
CA ALA A 62 -24.60 13.22 23.20
C ALA A 62 -24.88 12.77 21.75
N VAL A 63 -25.86 13.38 21.07
CA VAL A 63 -26.16 13.10 19.66
C VAL A 63 -24.97 13.44 18.76
N ALA A 64 -24.31 14.58 18.99
CA ALA A 64 -23.13 14.97 18.23
C ALA A 64 -21.97 13.97 18.41
N MET A 65 -21.75 13.48 19.64
CA MET A 65 -20.73 12.47 19.93
C MET A 65 -21.01 11.13 19.24
N ILE A 66 -22.27 10.70 19.20
CA ILE A 66 -22.68 9.48 18.48
C ILE A 66 -22.44 9.65 16.97
N GLY A 67 -22.79 10.82 16.42
CA GLY A 67 -22.54 11.13 15.00
C GLY A 67 -21.05 11.10 14.64
N ALA A 68 -20.21 11.70 15.48
CA ALA A 68 -18.75 11.68 15.28
C ALA A 68 -18.17 10.26 15.36
N ALA A 69 -18.64 9.44 16.30
CA ALA A 69 -18.21 8.05 16.41
C ALA A 69 -18.63 7.19 15.21
N TYR A 70 -19.81 7.46 14.62
CA TYR A 70 -20.26 6.78 13.41
C TYR A 70 -19.39 7.14 12.20
N LEU A 71 -19.05 8.42 12.04
CA LEU A 71 -18.22 8.89 10.93
C LEU A 71 -16.83 8.23 10.92
N VAL A 72 -16.18 8.16 12.10
CA VAL A 72 -14.86 7.51 12.24
C VAL A 72 -14.94 6.01 11.96
N ARG A 73 -16.06 5.36 12.30
CA ARG A 73 -16.26 3.93 12.02
C ARG A 73 -16.39 3.66 10.53
N ASP A 74 -17.09 4.51 9.80
CA ASP A 74 -17.31 4.38 8.35
C ASP A 74 -16.00 4.55 7.58
N GLU A 75 -15.23 5.59 7.91
CA GLU A 75 -13.89 5.83 7.33
C GLU A 75 -12.91 4.68 7.61
N ARG A 76 -12.97 4.07 8.80
CA ARG A 76 -12.16 2.89 9.12
C ARG A 76 -12.54 1.66 8.29
N LEU A 77 -13.81 1.52 7.94
CA LEU A 77 -14.32 0.38 7.18
C LEU A 77 -13.92 0.50 5.70
N GLU A 78 -14.02 1.69 5.14
CA GLU A 78 -13.54 1.98 3.78
C GLU A 78 -12.03 1.72 3.64
N ASN A 79 -11.22 2.18 4.60
CA ASN A 79 -9.77 1.93 4.59
C ASN A 79 -9.41 0.44 4.67
N LEU A 80 -10.18 -0.36 5.42
CA LEU A 80 -9.97 -1.82 5.49
C LEU A 80 -10.35 -2.50 4.18
N LEU A 81 -11.43 -2.07 3.53
CA LEU A 81 -11.84 -2.60 2.22
C LEU A 81 -10.81 -2.32 1.14
N TRP A 82 -10.25 -1.11 1.11
CA TRP A 82 -9.17 -0.78 0.18
C TRP A 82 -7.90 -1.59 0.46
N GLN A 83 -7.54 -1.80 1.73
CA GLN A 83 -6.38 -2.61 2.10
C GLN A 83 -6.53 -4.08 1.70
N GLU A 84 -7.70 -4.67 1.93
CA GLU A 84 -8.00 -6.06 1.57
C GLU A 84 -8.03 -6.26 0.04
N ALA A 85 -8.64 -5.31 -0.69
CA ALA A 85 -8.65 -5.33 -2.15
C ALA A 85 -7.24 -5.20 -2.75
N ASP A 86 -6.40 -4.30 -2.21
CA ASP A 86 -5.01 -4.16 -2.64
C ASP A 86 -4.19 -5.41 -2.33
N GLU A 87 -4.36 -6.02 -1.15
CA GLU A 87 -3.68 -7.27 -0.81
C GLU A 87 -4.05 -8.42 -1.75
N ASP A 88 -5.33 -8.56 -2.12
CA ASP A 88 -5.77 -9.61 -3.05
C ASP A 88 -5.25 -9.39 -4.46
N VAL A 89 -5.27 -8.15 -4.95
CA VAL A 89 -4.68 -7.80 -6.25
C VAL A 89 -3.18 -8.06 -6.21
N ARG A 90 -2.51 -7.69 -5.13
CA ARG A 90 -1.08 -7.92 -4.93
C ARG A 90 -0.76 -9.41 -4.87
N LYS A 91 -1.49 -10.23 -4.11
CA LYS A 91 -1.32 -11.70 -4.06
C LYS A 91 -1.57 -12.34 -5.41
N ARG A 92 -2.52 -11.84 -6.20
CA ARG A 92 -2.78 -12.34 -7.57
C ARG A 92 -1.71 -11.92 -8.55
N MET A 93 -1.19 -10.69 -8.45
CA MET A 93 -0.03 -10.24 -9.21
C MET A 93 1.22 -11.04 -8.82
N GLU A 94 1.48 -11.20 -7.52
CA GLU A 94 2.57 -12.02 -6.98
C GLU A 94 2.44 -13.47 -7.44
N ALA A 95 1.26 -14.10 -7.40
CA ALA A 95 1.07 -15.45 -7.92
C ALA A 95 1.24 -15.52 -9.45
N MET A 96 0.87 -14.46 -10.17
CA MET A 96 1.09 -14.37 -11.61
C MET A 96 2.57 -14.20 -11.96
N THR A 97 3.33 -13.44 -11.16
CA THR A 97 4.77 -13.22 -11.33
C THR A 97 5.63 -14.33 -10.74
N THR A 98 5.23 -14.97 -9.65
CA THR A 98 5.92 -16.14 -9.05
C THR A 98 5.64 -17.40 -9.86
N SER A 99 4.52 -17.48 -10.60
CA SER A 99 4.39 -18.48 -11.67
C SER A 99 5.28 -18.19 -12.88
N ALA A 100 5.93 -17.03 -12.93
CA ALA A 100 7.01 -16.74 -13.85
C ALA A 100 8.34 -16.93 -13.12
N LEU A 101 8.67 -18.20 -12.88
CA LEU A 101 10.02 -18.76 -12.78
C LEU A 101 10.88 -18.24 -11.63
N ASP A 102 11.17 -19.16 -10.72
CA ASP A 102 12.27 -18.98 -9.79
C ASP A 102 13.57 -18.93 -10.60
N GLY A 103 14.38 -17.87 -10.45
CA GLY A 103 15.65 -17.72 -11.18
C GLY A 103 16.61 -18.91 -10.99
N ASP A 104 16.31 -19.77 -10.02
CA ASP A 104 16.96 -21.06 -9.79
C ASP A 104 16.89 -22.03 -10.99
N GLU A 105 15.83 -22.03 -11.80
CA GLU A 105 15.73 -22.94 -12.95
C GLU A 105 16.71 -22.55 -14.07
N LEU A 106 16.82 -21.26 -14.36
CA LEU A 106 17.84 -20.73 -15.29
C LEU A 106 19.25 -20.96 -14.77
N ALA A 107 19.46 -20.81 -13.46
CA ALA A 107 20.75 -21.10 -12.84
C ALA A 107 21.09 -22.60 -12.87
N ARG A 108 20.11 -23.50 -12.73
CA ARG A 108 20.29 -24.95 -12.92
C ARG A 108 20.64 -25.28 -14.36
N PHE A 109 19.94 -24.67 -15.32
CA PHE A 109 20.23 -24.85 -16.75
C PHE A 109 21.65 -24.36 -17.09
N ALA A 110 22.02 -23.16 -16.64
CA ALA A 110 23.36 -22.61 -16.86
C ALA A 110 24.47 -23.46 -16.24
N ARG A 111 24.28 -23.98 -15.01
CA ARG A 111 25.21 -24.94 -14.38
C ARG A 111 25.39 -26.19 -15.23
N HIS A 112 24.30 -26.78 -15.67
CA HIS A 112 24.35 -28.01 -16.48
C HIS A 112 25.09 -27.80 -17.80
N LEU A 113 24.96 -26.62 -18.40
CA LEU A 113 25.70 -26.25 -19.60
C LEU A 113 27.20 -26.04 -19.30
N ALA A 114 27.54 -25.37 -18.20
CA ALA A 114 28.92 -25.15 -17.77
C ALA A 114 29.65 -26.47 -17.44
N ASP A 115 28.97 -27.41 -16.75
CA ASP A 115 29.52 -28.71 -16.36
C ASP A 115 29.90 -29.60 -17.55
N ARG A 116 29.35 -29.34 -18.74
CA ARG A 116 29.72 -30.07 -19.97
C ARG A 116 31.10 -29.70 -20.50
N GLY A 117 31.68 -28.57 -20.09
CA GLY A 117 33.01 -28.13 -20.52
C GLY A 117 33.13 -27.87 -22.03
N LEU A 118 32.00 -27.67 -22.71
CA LEU A 118 31.92 -27.35 -24.13
C LEU A 118 31.80 -25.83 -24.32
N SER A 119 32.29 -25.33 -25.46
CA SER A 119 32.06 -23.93 -25.81
C SER A 119 30.58 -23.66 -26.08
N VAL A 120 30.13 -22.43 -25.85
CA VAL A 120 28.72 -22.03 -26.07
C VAL A 120 28.27 -22.34 -27.51
N ALA A 121 29.16 -22.16 -28.48
CA ALA A 121 28.89 -22.48 -29.87
C ALA A 121 28.70 -23.99 -30.12
N GLU A 122 29.49 -24.84 -29.46
CA GLU A 122 29.34 -26.30 -29.58
C GLU A 122 28.06 -26.80 -28.91
N LEU A 123 27.68 -26.20 -27.77
CA LEU A 123 26.40 -26.49 -27.11
C LEU A 123 25.22 -26.05 -27.96
N PHE A 124 25.31 -24.86 -28.55
CA PHE A 124 24.27 -24.29 -29.41
C PHE A 124 24.00 -25.20 -30.63
N VAL A 125 25.05 -25.66 -31.33
CA VAL A 125 24.93 -26.60 -32.45
C VAL A 125 24.35 -27.96 -32.03
N GLY A 126 24.54 -28.36 -30.76
CA GLY A 126 23.94 -29.58 -30.23
C GLY A 126 22.43 -29.49 -29.99
N PHE A 127 21.91 -28.27 -29.78
CA PHE A 127 20.50 -28.02 -29.51
C PHE A 127 19.72 -27.59 -30.76
N ASP A 128 20.33 -26.75 -31.61
CA ASP A 128 19.80 -26.29 -32.89
C ASP A 128 19.82 -27.44 -33.91
N ARG A 129 18.69 -28.14 -34.04
CA ARG A 129 18.55 -29.33 -34.89
C ARG A 129 18.25 -28.97 -36.32
N ASP A 130 17.54 -27.88 -36.53
CA ASP A 130 17.16 -27.43 -37.87
C ASP A 130 18.22 -26.53 -38.52
N GLY A 131 19.21 -26.08 -37.76
CA GLY A 131 20.33 -25.25 -38.22
C GLY A 131 19.89 -23.82 -38.54
N SER A 132 18.82 -23.34 -37.91
CA SER A 132 18.26 -22.01 -38.13
C SER A 132 19.15 -20.89 -37.55
N GLY A 133 20.06 -21.23 -36.62
CA GLY A 133 20.92 -20.27 -35.94
C GLY A 133 20.28 -19.59 -34.73
N ALA A 134 19.08 -20.01 -34.34
CA ALA A 134 18.31 -19.54 -33.20
C ALA A 134 17.55 -20.73 -32.59
N LEU A 135 17.46 -20.84 -31.26
CA LEU A 135 16.71 -21.93 -30.63
C LEU A 135 15.24 -21.56 -30.53
N ASP A 136 14.38 -22.41 -31.09
CA ASP A 136 12.93 -22.27 -30.94
C ASP A 136 12.42 -22.83 -29.59
N VAL A 137 11.13 -22.64 -29.30
CA VAL A 137 10.50 -23.11 -28.05
C VAL A 137 10.65 -24.63 -27.87
N MET A 138 10.57 -25.41 -28.95
CA MET A 138 10.61 -26.87 -28.91
C MET A 138 12.04 -27.39 -28.71
N GLU A 139 13.02 -26.77 -29.35
CA GLU A 139 14.44 -27.06 -29.19
C GLU A 139 14.93 -26.67 -27.80
N PHE A 140 14.46 -25.53 -27.29
CA PHE A 140 14.75 -25.09 -25.93
C PHE A 140 14.10 -26.01 -24.88
N GLU A 141 12.85 -26.45 -25.07
CA GLU A 141 12.21 -27.46 -24.21
C GLU A 141 13.02 -28.76 -24.19
N ALA A 142 13.49 -29.22 -25.35
CA ALA A 142 14.32 -30.41 -25.44
C ALA A 142 15.67 -30.25 -24.72
N ALA A 143 16.28 -29.06 -24.80
CA ALA A 143 17.50 -28.72 -24.08
C ALA A 143 17.31 -28.74 -22.55
N LEU A 144 16.22 -28.16 -22.05
CA LEU A 144 15.87 -28.15 -20.62
C LEU A 144 15.67 -29.58 -20.08
N ARG A 145 14.96 -30.43 -20.83
CA ARG A 145 14.78 -31.84 -20.47
C ARG A 145 16.11 -32.60 -20.44
N GLN A 146 17.03 -32.28 -21.36
CA GLN A 146 18.38 -32.87 -21.36
C GLN A 146 19.25 -32.38 -20.18
N ALA A 147 18.87 -31.25 -19.57
CA ALA A 147 19.45 -30.72 -18.34
C ALA A 147 18.83 -31.27 -17.06
N GLY A 148 17.88 -32.21 -17.16
CA GLY A 148 17.17 -32.76 -16.01
C GLY A 148 16.13 -31.82 -15.43
N ILE A 149 15.65 -30.85 -16.22
CA ILE A 149 14.55 -29.95 -15.88
C ILE A 149 13.35 -30.38 -16.73
N ASP A 150 12.64 -31.41 -16.27
CA ASP A 150 11.54 -32.08 -16.99
C ASP A 150 10.15 -31.83 -16.38
N ASP A 151 10.07 -31.12 -15.26
CA ASP A 151 8.84 -30.80 -14.53
C ASP A 151 8.15 -29.48 -14.96
N LEU A 152 8.59 -28.89 -16.07
CA LEU A 152 8.08 -27.61 -16.57
C LEU A 152 6.86 -27.79 -17.48
N THR A 153 5.87 -26.90 -17.33
CA THR A 153 4.78 -26.78 -18.29
C THR A 153 5.20 -25.94 -19.50
N PHE A 154 4.47 -26.04 -20.62
CA PHE A 154 4.71 -25.21 -21.81
C PHE A 154 4.70 -23.69 -21.50
N ARG A 155 3.93 -23.27 -20.49
CA ARG A 155 3.89 -21.88 -20.03
C ARG A 155 5.21 -21.48 -19.37
N ASP A 156 5.81 -22.38 -18.59
CA ASP A 156 7.05 -22.14 -17.86
C ASP A 156 8.23 -22.08 -18.84
N VAL A 157 8.28 -22.99 -19.82
CA VAL A 157 9.28 -22.97 -20.90
C VAL A 157 9.21 -21.65 -21.71
N ASN A 158 8.00 -21.21 -22.07
CA ASN A 158 7.83 -19.94 -22.79
C ASN A 158 8.23 -18.73 -21.92
N ALA A 159 7.98 -18.79 -20.62
CA ALA A 159 8.44 -17.76 -19.70
C ALA A 159 9.98 -17.76 -19.58
N LEU A 160 10.66 -18.91 -19.59
CA LEU A 160 12.12 -19.03 -19.49
C LEU A 160 12.76 -18.47 -20.75
N MET A 161 12.16 -18.81 -21.89
CA MET A 161 12.54 -18.29 -23.18
C MET A 161 12.45 -16.76 -23.21
N ARG A 162 11.33 -16.19 -22.76
CA ARG A 162 11.17 -14.72 -22.67
C ARG A 162 12.13 -14.05 -21.71
N ALA A 163 12.61 -14.75 -20.68
CA ALA A 163 13.59 -14.22 -19.76
C ALA A 163 14.99 -14.14 -20.39
N LEU A 164 15.29 -15.02 -21.36
CA LEU A 164 16.55 -15.02 -22.12
C LEU A 164 16.50 -14.15 -23.39
N ASP A 165 15.34 -14.11 -24.03
CA ASP A 165 15.07 -13.37 -25.27
C ASP A 165 15.03 -11.87 -24.98
N VAL A 166 16.20 -11.23 -25.02
CA VAL A 166 16.36 -9.80 -24.76
C VAL A 166 15.85 -8.98 -25.94
N ASN A 167 15.97 -9.52 -27.15
CA ASN A 167 15.60 -8.83 -28.38
C ASN A 167 14.11 -8.97 -28.74
N GLY A 168 13.38 -9.86 -28.08
CA GLY A 168 11.94 -10.07 -28.22
C GLY A 168 11.56 -10.81 -29.51
N THR A 169 12.46 -11.62 -30.07
CA THR A 169 12.25 -12.37 -31.32
C THR A 169 11.37 -13.60 -31.13
N GLY A 170 11.23 -14.08 -29.88
CA GLY A 170 10.61 -15.35 -29.56
C GLY A 170 11.49 -16.55 -29.90
N GLN A 171 12.80 -16.33 -30.07
CA GLN A 171 13.86 -17.32 -30.29
C GLN A 171 15.07 -16.96 -29.41
N ILE A 172 15.94 -17.91 -29.10
CA ILE A 172 17.17 -17.64 -28.33
C ILE A 172 18.37 -17.69 -29.27
N ASP A 173 19.04 -16.56 -29.44
CA ASP A 173 20.23 -16.47 -30.27
C ASP A 173 21.50 -16.85 -29.48
N LEU A 174 22.58 -17.19 -30.20
CA LEU A 174 23.87 -17.55 -29.60
C LEU A 174 24.41 -16.49 -28.60
N PRO A 175 24.33 -15.16 -28.87
CA PRO A 175 24.75 -14.15 -27.90
C PRO A 175 23.92 -14.15 -26.62
N GLU A 176 22.62 -14.46 -26.70
CA GLU A 176 21.72 -14.50 -25.55
C GLU A 176 22.03 -15.71 -24.67
N LEU A 177 22.28 -16.87 -25.28
CA LEU A 177 22.75 -18.05 -24.57
C LEU A 177 24.12 -17.83 -23.91
N HIS A 178 25.02 -17.10 -24.57
CA HIS A 178 26.34 -16.77 -24.00
C HIS A 178 26.21 -15.84 -22.79
N ASN A 179 25.34 -14.83 -22.87
CA ASN A 179 25.09 -13.92 -21.75
C ASN A 179 24.54 -14.65 -20.53
N LEU A 180 23.67 -15.65 -20.71
CA LEU A 180 23.17 -16.48 -19.61
C LEU A 180 24.33 -17.15 -18.84
N LEU A 181 25.30 -17.73 -19.56
CA LEU A 181 26.44 -18.40 -18.96
C LEU A 181 27.39 -17.43 -18.25
N LEU A 182 27.67 -16.27 -18.86
CA LEU A 182 28.48 -15.23 -18.24
C LEU A 182 27.82 -14.69 -16.96
N GLN A 183 26.51 -14.48 -16.99
CA GLN A 183 25.76 -14.01 -15.83
C GLN A 183 25.80 -15.06 -14.71
N HIS A 184 25.74 -16.34 -15.06
CA HIS A 184 25.91 -17.43 -14.10
C HIS A 184 27.30 -17.45 -13.45
N GLU A 185 28.36 -17.33 -14.26
CA GLU A 185 29.75 -17.25 -13.77
C GLU A 185 29.95 -16.05 -12.83
N ALA A 186 29.44 -14.87 -13.20
CA ALA A 186 29.52 -13.66 -12.37
C ALA A 186 28.76 -13.79 -11.03
N THR A 187 27.66 -14.54 -11.02
CA THR A 187 26.87 -14.76 -9.79
C THR A 187 27.54 -15.77 -8.86
N MET A 188 28.39 -16.66 -9.39
CA MET A 188 29.19 -17.61 -8.59
C MET A 188 30.49 -17.01 -8.05
N ASP A 189 31.13 -16.10 -8.80
CA ASP A 189 32.38 -15.42 -8.39
C ASP A 189 32.14 -14.31 -7.34
N GLY A 190 30.96 -13.69 -7.32
CA GLY A 190 30.58 -12.69 -6.31
C GLY A 190 30.23 -13.24 -4.92
N GLY A 191 30.41 -14.56 -4.69
CA GLY A 191 30.14 -15.23 -3.42
C GLY A 191 31.36 -15.43 -2.51
N GLU A 192 32.56 -15.07 -2.97
CA GLU A 192 33.82 -15.16 -2.21
C GLU A 192 34.38 -13.77 -1.87
N GLU A 193 33.59 -12.90 -1.24
CA GLU A 193 34.12 -11.76 -0.49
C GLU A 193 33.55 -11.78 0.93
N GLU A 194 34.27 -12.44 1.84
CA GLU A 194 34.14 -12.35 3.31
C GLU A 194 34.60 -10.97 3.84
#